data_AF-A0A2N1PCK8-F1
#
_entry.id   AF-A0A2N1PCK8-F1
#
_cell.length_a   1.000
_cell.length_b   1.000
_cell.length_c   1.000
_cell.angle_alpha   90.00
_cell.angle_beta   90.00
_cell.angle_gamma   90.00
#
_symmetry.space_group_name_H-M   'P 1'
#
loop_
_entity.id
_entity.type
_entity.pdbx_description
1 polymer ?
#
loop_
_entity_poly.entity_id
_entity_poly.type
_entity_poly.pdbx_seq_one_letter_code
_entity_poly.pdbx_strand_id
1 'polypeptide(L)'
;MANAKTIDGFEVNIGLEVHAQLNTASKIFCGCKVAYGAPPNSLTCPVCLGLPGALPVLNQKAVDYAIMMILAVGGDVKSQSLFARKNYFYPDLPKGYQM
;
A
#
# COMPACT_ATOMS: atom_id res chain seq x y z
N MET A 1 -26.35 -17.84 10.27
CA MET A 1 -26.06 -16.91 9.16
C MET A 1 -27.40 -16.41 8.66
N ALA A 2 -27.63 -15.09 8.65
CA ALA A 2 -28.92 -14.55 8.18
C ALA A 2 -29.01 -14.75 6.65
N ASN A 3 -30.14 -15.27 6.15
CA ASN A 3 -30.35 -15.47 4.71
C ASN A 3 -30.24 -14.14 3.97
N ALA A 4 -29.35 -14.07 2.97
CA ALA A 4 -29.22 -12.92 2.11
C ALA A 4 -30.54 -12.68 1.35
N LYS A 5 -30.92 -11.41 1.22
CA LYS A 5 -32.14 -11.02 0.50
C LYS A 5 -31.93 -11.28 -1.00
N THR A 6 -32.76 -12.14 -1.60
CA THR A 6 -32.72 -12.38 -3.04
C THR A 6 -33.30 -11.19 -3.82
N ILE A 7 -32.74 -10.90 -4.99
CA ILE A 7 -33.26 -9.94 -5.97
C ILE A 7 -33.62 -10.74 -7.21
N ASP A 8 -34.90 -10.77 -7.58
CA ASP A 8 -35.44 -11.53 -8.72
C ASP A 8 -35.04 -13.03 -8.73
N GLY A 9 -34.87 -13.62 -7.55
CA GLY A 9 -34.46 -15.02 -7.39
C GLY A 9 -32.94 -15.26 -7.37
N PHE A 10 -32.14 -14.21 -7.46
CA PHE A 10 -30.67 -14.28 -7.39
C PHE A 10 -30.12 -13.73 -6.08
N GLU A 11 -29.00 -14.27 -5.62
CA GLU A 11 -28.21 -13.75 -4.51
C GLU A 11 -27.08 -12.86 -5.05
N VAL A 12 -26.93 -11.65 -4.51
CA VAL A 12 -25.89 -10.71 -4.93
C VAL A 12 -24.76 -10.69 -3.90
N ASN A 13 -23.56 -11.08 -4.34
CA ASN A 13 -22.35 -11.12 -3.53
C ASN A 13 -21.34 -10.09 -4.05
N ILE A 14 -20.99 -9.10 -3.21
CA ILE A 14 -20.10 -7.98 -3.57
C ILE A 14 -18.89 -7.96 -2.65
N GLY A 15 -17.69 -7.95 -3.23
CA GLY A 15 -16.43 -7.67 -2.55
C GLY A 15 -15.85 -6.33 -2.98
N LEU A 16 -15.19 -5.63 -2.05
CA LEU A 16 -14.52 -4.36 -2.32
C LEU A 16 -13.04 -4.48 -1.98
N GLU A 17 -12.19 -3.91 -2.84
CA GLU A 17 -10.77 -3.70 -2.60
C GLU A 17 -10.53 -2.19 -2.55
N VAL A 18 -9.98 -1.70 -1.44
CA VAL A 18 -9.80 -0.27 -1.20
C VAL A 18 -8.33 0.02 -0.94
N HIS A 19 -7.75 0.91 -1.76
CA HIS A 19 -6.43 1.48 -1.52
C HIS A 19 -6.57 2.90 -0.97
N ALA A 20 -5.98 3.16 0.20
CA ALA A 20 -5.94 4.47 0.82
C ALA A 20 -4.50 4.96 0.93
N GLN A 21 -4.24 6.20 0.50
CA GLN A 21 -2.91 6.80 0.61
C GLN A 21 -2.69 7.31 2.04
N LEU A 22 -1.67 6.78 2.72
CA LEU A 22 -1.30 7.24 4.06
C LEU A 22 -0.71 8.66 3.99
N ASN A 23 -1.14 9.52 4.92
CA ASN A 23 -0.65 10.90 5.03
C ASN A 23 0.68 10.96 5.80
N THR A 24 1.74 10.39 5.24
CA THR A 24 3.11 10.43 5.76
C THR A 24 3.92 11.52 5.08
N ALA A 25 4.93 12.07 5.79
CA ALA A 25 5.80 13.10 5.21
C ALA A 25 6.76 12.55 4.14
N SER A 26 7.18 11.28 4.29
CA SER A 26 8.08 10.56 3.39
C SER A 26 7.45 9.27 2.85
N LYS A 27 8.01 8.74 1.76
CA LYS A 27 7.57 7.48 1.14
C LYS A 27 7.78 6.28 2.07
N ILE A 28 7.14 5.15 1.76
CA ILE A 28 7.16 3.95 2.60
C ILE A 28 8.54 3.28 2.68
N PHE A 29 9.37 3.37 1.64
CA PHE A 29 10.67 2.69 1.56
C PHE A 29 11.88 3.63 1.35
N CYS A 30 11.68 4.95 1.32
CA CYS A 30 12.75 5.93 1.17
C CYS A 30 12.37 7.30 1.75
N GLY A 31 13.37 8.16 1.95
CA GLY A 31 13.19 9.50 2.53
C GLY A 31 12.56 10.56 1.62
N CYS A 32 12.19 10.24 0.37
CA CYS A 32 11.58 11.22 -0.53
C CYS A 32 10.25 11.74 0.04
N LYS A 33 9.99 13.02 -0.15
CA LYS A 33 8.74 13.67 0.28
C LYS A 33 7.53 13.10 -0.46
N VAL A 34 6.40 13.00 0.25
CA VAL A 34 5.07 12.78 -0.34
C VAL A 34 4.37 14.14 -0.43
N ALA A 35 4.09 14.61 -1.64
CA ALA A 35 3.38 15.87 -1.89
C ALA A 35 2.71 15.83 -3.26
N TYR A 36 1.58 16.52 -3.40
CA TYR A 36 0.89 16.71 -4.66
C TYR A 36 1.42 17.93 -5.43
N GLY A 37 1.30 17.92 -6.75
CA GLY A 37 1.62 19.07 -7.62
C GLY A 37 3.11 19.37 -7.82
N ALA A 38 4.02 18.51 -7.38
CA ALA A 38 5.45 18.68 -7.63
C ALA A 38 5.80 18.47 -9.12
N PRO A 39 6.85 19.12 -9.63
CA PRO A 39 7.33 18.88 -11.00
C PRO A 39 7.65 17.41 -11.26
N PRO A 40 7.51 16.92 -12.52
CA PRO A 40 7.78 15.53 -12.86
C PRO A 40 9.16 15.07 -12.37
N ASN A 41 9.20 13.89 -11.75
CA ASN A 41 10.42 13.25 -11.24
C ASN A 41 11.24 14.02 -10.19
N SER A 42 10.76 15.16 -9.68
CA SER A 42 11.48 15.97 -8.69
C SER A 42 11.52 15.36 -7.28
N LEU A 43 10.53 14.54 -6.92
CA LEU A 43 10.43 13.87 -5.62
C LEU A 43 10.87 12.40 -5.72
N THR A 44 12.04 12.16 -6.30
CA THR A 44 12.56 10.82 -6.58
C THR A 44 13.98 10.61 -6.06
N CYS A 45 14.38 9.35 -5.90
CA CYS A 45 15.72 8.94 -5.50
C CYS A 45 16.00 7.53 -6.05
N PRO A 46 17.25 7.02 -5.94
CA PRO A 46 17.61 5.70 -6.45
C PRO A 46 16.68 4.56 -5.99
N VAL A 47 16.20 4.60 -4.74
CA VAL A 47 15.32 3.56 -4.18
C VAL A 47 13.95 3.55 -4.87
N CYS A 48 13.26 4.69 -4.97
CA CYS A 48 11.94 4.72 -5.58
C CYS A 48 11.98 4.66 -7.10
N LEU A 49 13.13 4.98 -7.72
CA LEU A 49 13.40 4.77 -9.14
C LEU A 49 13.86 3.36 -9.48
N GLY A 50 14.02 2.46 -8.49
CA GLY A 50 14.45 1.09 -8.73
C GLY A 50 15.85 0.97 -9.34
N LEU A 51 16.75 1.92 -9.06
CA LEU A 51 18.10 1.89 -9.61
C LEU A 51 18.92 0.74 -9.00
N PRO A 52 19.88 0.16 -9.75
CA PRO A 52 20.73 -0.91 -9.27
C PRO A 52 21.44 -0.56 -7.96
N GLY A 53 21.44 -1.51 -7.01
CA GLY A 53 22.11 -1.36 -5.71
C GLY A 53 21.32 -0.57 -4.65
N ALA A 54 20.18 0.02 -4.98
CA ALA A 54 19.35 0.73 -4.01
C ALA A 54 18.54 -0.24 -3.13
N LEU A 55 18.51 0.01 -1.81
CA LEU A 55 17.82 -0.85 -0.83
C LEU A 55 16.65 -0.11 -0.15
N PRO A 56 15.52 -0.79 0.11
CA PRO A 56 14.37 -0.19 0.80
C PRO A 56 14.59 -0.08 2.31
N VAL A 57 14.11 1.00 2.93
CA VAL A 57 14.06 1.18 4.39
C VAL A 57 12.66 1.56 4.82
N LEU A 58 12.04 0.73 5.66
CA LEU A 58 10.63 0.88 6.06
C LEU A 58 10.39 2.17 6.86
N ASN A 59 9.30 2.85 6.53
CA ASN A 59 8.83 4.04 7.22
C ASN A 59 8.04 3.68 8.48
N GLN A 60 8.55 4.06 9.66
CA GLN A 60 7.90 3.82 10.94
C GLN A 60 6.48 4.40 11.01
N LYS A 61 6.25 5.61 10.49
CA LYS A 61 4.94 6.25 10.57
C LYS A 61 3.89 5.54 9.71
N ALA A 62 4.32 4.94 8.60
CA ALA A 62 3.44 4.10 7.79
C ALA A 62 2.99 2.85 8.56
N VAL A 63 3.89 2.24 9.35
CA VAL A 63 3.54 1.10 10.23
C VAL A 63 2.58 1.54 11.33
N ASP A 64 2.84 2.67 11.99
CA ASP A 64 1.96 3.19 13.04
C ASP A 64 0.53 3.39 12.51
N TYR A 65 0.38 4.00 11.33
CA TYR A 65 -0.93 4.20 10.70
C TYR A 65 -1.60 2.89 10.28
N ALA A 66 -0.84 1.91 9.80
CA ALA A 66 -1.38 0.60 9.48
C ALA A 66 -1.93 -0.10 10.74
N ILE A 67 -1.19 -0.07 11.86
CA ILE A 67 -1.64 -0.61 13.15
C ILE A 67 -2.88 0.13 13.65
N MET A 68 -2.88 1.47 13.59
CA MET A 68 -4.05 2.27 13.96
C MET A 68 -5.29 1.88 13.14
N MET A 69 -5.13 1.67 11.83
CA MET A 69 -6.23 1.26 10.95
C MET A 69 -6.77 -0.13 11.33
N ILE A 70 -5.88 -1.11 11.58
CA ILE A 70 -6.27 -2.46 12.02
C ILE A 70 -7.12 -2.39 13.30
N LEU A 71 -6.66 -1.62 14.29
CA LEU A 71 -7.40 -1.45 15.55
C LEU A 71 -8.73 -0.71 15.34
N ALA A 72 -8.77 0.30 14.48
CA ALA A 72 -9.98 1.08 14.21
C ALA A 72 -11.11 0.25 13.57
N VAL A 73 -10.78 -0.78 12.80
CA VAL A 73 -11.77 -1.71 12.20
C VAL A 73 -12.03 -2.95 13.04
N GLY A 74 -11.53 -3.01 14.29
CA GLY A 74 -11.70 -4.16 15.18
C GLY A 74 -10.92 -5.40 14.74
N GLY A 75 -9.84 -5.23 13.99
CA GLY A 75 -8.96 -6.32 13.55
C GLY A 75 -7.87 -6.67 14.57
N ASP A 76 -7.27 -7.85 14.39
CA ASP A 76 -6.18 -8.33 15.24
C ASP A 76 -4.81 -7.99 14.64
N VAL A 77 -4.01 -7.23 15.39
CA VAL A 77 -2.62 -6.93 15.03
C VAL A 77 -1.76 -8.18 15.24
N LYS A 78 -1.05 -8.62 14.19
CA LYS A 78 -0.11 -9.74 14.28
C LYS A 78 1.24 -9.27 14.83
N SER A 79 1.86 -10.09 15.68
CA SER A 79 3.19 -9.82 16.25
C SER A 79 4.31 -9.88 15.21
N GLN A 80 4.07 -10.56 14.09
CA GLN A 80 5.01 -10.66 12.97
C GLN A 80 4.27 -10.48 11.66
N SER A 81 4.90 -9.78 10.73
CA SER A 81 4.44 -9.60 9.35
C SER A 81 5.65 -9.41 8.46
N LEU A 82 5.53 -9.81 7.20
CA LEU A 82 6.61 -9.82 6.22
C LEU A 82 6.16 -9.05 4.98
N PHE A 83 7.07 -8.28 4.39
CA PHE A 83 6.86 -7.73 3.05
C PHE A 83 7.22 -8.80 2.01
N ALA A 84 6.41 -8.91 0.96
CA ALA A 84 6.60 -9.84 -0.14
C ALA A 84 6.72 -9.09 -1.46
N ARG A 85 7.41 -9.68 -2.44
CA ARG A 85 7.54 -9.09 -3.78
C ARG A 85 6.44 -9.63 -4.70
N LYS A 86 5.52 -8.76 -5.14
CA LYS A 86 4.51 -9.05 -6.16
C LYS A 86 5.06 -8.64 -7.53
N ASN A 87 5.52 -9.61 -8.32
CA ASN A 87 6.25 -9.37 -9.57
C ASN A 87 5.30 -9.17 -10.76
N TYR A 88 5.48 -8.09 -11.51
CA TYR A 88 4.80 -7.82 -12.78
C TYR A 88 5.51 -6.68 -13.53
N PHE A 89 5.41 -6.65 -14.86
CA PHE A 89 6.04 -5.63 -15.68
C PHE A 89 5.06 -4.53 -16.04
N TYR A 90 5.36 -3.31 -15.62
CA TYR A 90 4.62 -2.12 -16.03
C TYR A 90 5.53 -0.88 -15.96
N PRO A 91 5.43 0.10 -16.88
CA PRO A 91 6.37 1.23 -16.93
C PRO A 91 6.40 2.13 -15.67
N ASP A 92 5.33 2.17 -14.88
CA ASP A 92 5.28 2.92 -13.62
C ASP A 92 5.85 2.16 -12.40
N LEU A 93 6.23 0.88 -12.60
CA LEU A 93 6.76 -0.01 -11.58
C LEU A 93 8.24 -0.28 -11.83
N PRO A 94 9.15 0.63 -11.43
CA PRO A 94 10.53 0.62 -11.90
C PRO A 94 11.36 -0.59 -11.44
N LYS A 95 10.90 -1.30 -10.41
CA LYS A 95 11.61 -2.47 -9.86
C LYS A 95 11.19 -3.80 -10.51
N GLY A 96 10.14 -3.81 -11.33
CA GLY A 96 9.52 -5.06 -11.82
C GLY A 96 8.75 -5.84 -10.74
N TYR A 97 8.61 -5.27 -9.54
CA TYR A 97 7.77 -5.79 -8.45
C TYR A 97 7.28 -4.68 -7.53
N GLN A 98 6.10 -4.89 -6.97
CA GLN A 98 5.55 -4.13 -5.85
C GLN A 98 5.97 -4.82 -4.54
N MET A 99 6.35 -4.00 -3.56
CA MET A 99 6.62 -4.43 -2.18
C MET A 99 5.38 -4.20 -1.32
#